data_AF-A0A3B9HJ01-F1
#
_entry.id   AF-A0A3B9HJ01-F1
#
_cell.length_a   1.000
_cell.length_b   1.000
_cell.length_c   1.000
_cell.angle_alpha   90.00
_cell.angle_beta   90.00
_cell.angle_gamma   90.00
#
_symmetry.space_group_name_H-M   'P 1'
#
loop_
_entity.id
_entity.type
_entity.pdbx_description
1 polymer ?
#
loop_
_entity_poly.entity_id
_entity_poly.type
_entity_poly.pdbx_seq_one_letter_code
_entity_poly.pdbx_strand_id
1 'polypeptide(L)'
;KLIGRRMRPLYSSDKPMGKNSPTARELIVVEDRKFLDEKQHLAELINSFHDGGPAGCTTSPHPFFGPLTPEEWGKGMYKHIDHHFRQFGI
;
A
#
# COMPACT_ATOMS: atom_id res chain seq x y z
N LYS A 1 -6.00 15.68 -9.37
CA LYS A 1 -6.39 15.95 -7.96
C LYS A 1 -7.86 15.64 -7.62
N LEU A 2 -8.86 15.80 -8.51
CA LEU A 2 -10.26 15.39 -8.21
C LEU A 2 -10.53 13.87 -8.37
N ILE A 3 -9.96 13.23 -9.39
CA ILE A 3 -10.23 11.81 -9.71
C ILE A 3 -9.79 10.89 -8.57
N GLY A 4 -8.56 11.06 -8.07
CA GLY A 4 -8.03 10.23 -6.98
C GLY A 4 -8.85 10.32 -5.69
N ARG A 5 -9.41 11.48 -5.35
CA ARG A 5 -10.30 11.60 -4.18
C ARG A 5 -11.59 10.80 -4.34
N ARG A 6 -12.18 10.74 -5.54
CA ARG A 6 -13.36 9.91 -5.83
C ARG A 6 -13.05 8.41 -5.82
N MET A 7 -11.80 8.04 -6.13
CA MET A 7 -11.33 6.65 -6.13
C MET A 7 -10.85 6.16 -4.76
N ARG A 8 -10.90 6.99 -3.72
CA ARG A 8 -10.51 6.62 -2.35
C ARG A 8 -11.11 5.30 -1.84
N PRO A 9 -12.40 4.98 -2.11
CA PRO A 9 -12.98 3.70 -1.65
C PRO A 9 -12.25 2.46 -2.17
N LEU A 10 -11.51 2.53 -3.29
CA LEU A 10 -10.68 1.42 -3.76
C LEU A 10 -9.61 1.05 -2.72
N TYR A 11 -9.11 2.04 -2.00
CA TYR A 11 -8.07 1.90 -1.00
C TYR A 11 -8.63 1.70 0.42
N SER A 12 -9.74 2.34 0.78
CA SER A 12 -10.24 2.35 2.17
C SER A 12 -11.51 1.54 2.47
N SER A 13 -12.21 1.00 1.45
CA SER A 13 -13.38 0.12 1.68
C SER A 13 -12.99 -1.33 1.94
N ASP A 14 -13.92 -2.16 2.40
CA ASP A 14 -13.68 -3.60 2.66
C ASP A 14 -13.65 -4.47 1.39
N LYS A 15 -13.89 -3.88 0.20
CA LYS A 15 -13.85 -4.62 -1.06
C LYS A 15 -12.39 -4.96 -1.44
N PRO A 16 -12.10 -6.21 -1.84
CA PRO A 16 -10.76 -6.57 -2.31
C PRO A 16 -10.30 -5.67 -3.46
N MET A 17 -9.00 -5.39 -3.52
CA MET A 17 -8.45 -4.66 -4.66
C MET A 17 -8.51 -5.50 -5.94
N GLY A 18 -8.97 -4.87 -7.01
CA GLY A 18 -9.11 -5.49 -8.31
C GLY A 18 -7.78 -5.93 -8.90
N LYS A 19 -7.82 -6.96 -9.75
CA LYS A 19 -6.65 -7.46 -10.49
C LYS A 19 -6.37 -6.57 -11.70
N ASN A 20 -5.16 -6.64 -12.24
CA ASN A 20 -4.74 -6.00 -13.51
C ASN A 20 -4.79 -4.46 -13.51
N SER A 21 -4.63 -3.83 -12.35
CA SER A 21 -4.44 -2.38 -12.29
C SER A 21 -3.03 -2.01 -12.80
N PRO A 22 -2.87 -0.91 -13.54
CA PRO A 22 -1.56 -0.49 -14.02
C PRO A 22 -0.65 -0.12 -12.86
N THR A 23 0.61 -0.56 -12.93
CA THR A 23 1.67 -0.13 -12.01
C THR A 23 2.28 1.17 -12.52
N ALA A 24 2.58 2.09 -11.62
CA ALA A 24 3.26 3.34 -11.98
C ALA A 24 4.65 3.03 -12.56
N ARG A 25 5.09 3.75 -13.59
CA ARG A 25 6.32 3.42 -14.34
C ARG A 25 7.56 3.41 -13.45
N GLU A 26 7.59 4.30 -12.48
CA GLU A 26 8.63 4.47 -11.47
C GLU A 26 8.70 3.33 -10.45
N LEU A 27 7.66 2.49 -10.35
CA LEU A 27 7.62 1.32 -9.47
C LEU A 27 7.95 0.01 -10.19
N ILE A 28 8.25 0.05 -11.49
CA ILE A 28 8.66 -1.13 -12.25
C ILE A 28 10.12 -1.43 -11.90
N VAL A 29 10.33 -2.53 -11.19
CA VAL A 29 11.68 -3.02 -10.85
C VAL A 29 12.24 -3.77 -12.06
N VAL A 30 13.33 -3.26 -12.64
CA VAL A 30 14.03 -3.87 -13.78
C VAL A 30 15.40 -4.43 -13.40
N GLU A 31 15.94 -4.03 -12.25
CA GLU A 31 17.17 -4.57 -11.69
C GLU A 31 16.97 -5.87 -10.91
N ASP A 32 18.03 -6.67 -10.83
CA ASP A 32 18.07 -7.84 -9.97
C ASP A 32 18.07 -7.43 -8.49
N ARG A 33 17.16 -8.04 -7.72
CA ARG A 33 17.06 -7.88 -6.27
C ARG A 33 17.19 -9.24 -5.58
N LYS A 34 17.83 -9.27 -4.42
CA LYS A 34 17.94 -10.50 -3.62
C LYS A 34 16.62 -10.71 -2.88
N PHE A 35 15.81 -11.67 -3.35
CA PHE A 35 14.46 -11.90 -2.83
C PHE A 35 14.40 -12.06 -1.30
N LEU A 36 15.34 -12.79 -0.70
CA LEU A 36 15.34 -13.01 0.76
C LEU A 36 15.59 -11.71 1.53
N ASP A 37 16.47 -10.84 1.02
CA ASP A 37 16.78 -9.56 1.64
C ASP A 37 15.57 -8.62 1.53
N GLU A 38 14.93 -8.54 0.35
CA GLU A 38 13.72 -7.72 0.15
C GLU A 38 12.52 -8.23 0.97
N LYS A 39 12.37 -9.55 1.12
CA LYS A 39 11.34 -10.15 1.97
C LYS A 39 11.54 -9.76 3.44
N GLN A 40 12.78 -9.84 3.92
CA GLN A 40 13.10 -9.43 5.29
C GLN A 40 12.84 -7.93 5.49
N HIS A 41 13.27 -7.11 4.54
CA HIS A 41 13.02 -5.67 4.57
C HIS A 41 11.52 -5.34 4.59
N LEU A 42 10.71 -6.01 3.78
CA LEU A 42 9.26 -5.85 3.79
C LEU A 42 8.66 -6.21 5.16
N ALA A 43 9.12 -7.30 5.79
CA ALA A 43 8.64 -7.70 7.11
C ALA A 43 8.96 -6.64 8.19
N GLU A 44 10.16 -6.06 8.15
CA GLU A 44 10.57 -4.98 9.04
C GLU A 44 9.71 -3.72 8.84
N LEU A 45 9.42 -3.35 7.60
CA LEU A 45 8.53 -2.22 7.28
C LEU A 45 7.11 -2.45 7.79
N ILE A 46 6.58 -3.67 7.65
CA ILE A 46 5.25 -4.04 8.16
C ILE A 46 5.20 -3.90 9.68
N ASN A 47 6.22 -4.42 10.39
CA ASN A 47 6.30 -4.32 11.84
C ASN A 47 6.44 -2.86 12.29
N SER A 48 7.31 -2.08 11.64
CA SER A 48 7.46 -0.65 11.96
C SER A 48 6.16 0.13 11.73
N PHE A 49 5.42 -0.17 10.66
CA PHE A 49 4.13 0.47 10.41
C PHE A 49 3.09 0.09 11.47
N HIS A 50 3.04 -1.18 11.87
CA HIS A 50 2.17 -1.66 12.94
C HIS A 50 2.49 -0.97 14.27
N ASP A 51 3.76 -0.95 14.67
CA ASP A 51 4.20 -0.44 15.97
C ASP A 51 4.02 1.08 16.09
N GLY A 52 4.15 1.82 14.98
CA GLY A 52 3.87 3.25 14.94
C GLY A 52 2.39 3.60 15.18
N GLY A 53 1.48 2.67 14.88
CA GLY A 53 0.04 2.84 15.06
C GLY A 53 -0.53 4.11 14.39
N PRO A 54 -1.69 4.61 14.84
CA PRO A 54 -2.31 5.80 14.26
C PRO A 54 -1.44 7.05 14.34
N ALA A 55 -0.60 7.18 15.37
CA ALA A 55 0.29 8.33 15.56
C ALA A 55 1.49 8.34 14.60
N GLY A 56 1.90 7.16 14.11
CA GLY A 56 2.95 7.01 13.10
C GLY A 56 2.49 7.29 11.67
N CYS A 57 1.18 7.40 11.43
CA CYS A 57 0.66 7.71 10.11
C CYS A 57 1.01 9.15 9.71
N THR A 58 1.51 9.31 8.47
CA THR A 58 1.84 10.65 7.95
C THR A 58 0.60 11.53 7.80
N THR A 59 0.77 12.83 8.08
CA THR A 59 -0.23 13.87 7.80
C THR A 59 -0.12 14.42 6.38
N SER A 60 0.96 14.08 5.67
CA SER A 60 1.15 14.47 4.28
C SER A 60 0.11 13.81 3.37
N PRO A 61 -0.44 14.53 2.37
CA PRO A 61 -1.42 13.97 1.47
C PRO A 61 -0.80 12.86 0.62
N HIS A 62 -1.53 11.75 0.46
CA HIS A 62 -1.15 10.69 -0.46
C HIS A 62 -1.11 11.24 -1.91
N PRO A 63 -0.08 10.93 -2.72
CA PRO A 63 0.09 11.48 -4.07
C PRO A 63 -1.14 11.32 -4.99
N PHE A 64 -1.77 10.14 -4.92
CA PHE A 64 -3.00 9.85 -5.66
C PHE A 64 -4.31 10.20 -4.90
N PHE A 65 -4.51 9.71 -3.67
CA PHE A 65 -5.79 9.83 -2.94
C PHE A 65 -6.00 11.14 -2.16
N GLY A 66 -4.96 11.98 -2.06
CA GLY A 66 -4.97 13.18 -1.23
C GLY A 66 -4.88 12.87 0.28
N PRO A 67 -5.36 13.77 1.15
CA PRO A 67 -5.31 13.56 2.60
C PRO A 67 -6.09 12.32 3.03
N LEU A 68 -5.47 11.45 3.83
CA LEU A 68 -6.07 10.23 4.36
C LEU A 68 -6.07 10.26 5.89
N THR A 69 -7.08 9.68 6.52
CA THR A 69 -7.07 9.44 7.97
C THR A 69 -6.13 8.28 8.31
N PRO A 70 -5.67 8.15 9.57
CA PRO A 70 -4.89 6.98 9.99
C PRO A 70 -5.61 5.64 9.74
N GLU A 71 -6.94 5.61 9.88
CA GLU A 71 -7.75 4.43 9.56
C GLU A 71 -7.73 4.10 8.06
N GLU A 72 -7.86 5.13 7.20
CA GLU A 72 -7.76 4.94 5.74
C GLU A 72 -6.36 4.48 5.32
N TRP A 73 -5.31 4.98 5.97
CA TRP A 73 -3.93 4.50 5.80
C TRP A 73 -3.79 3.03 6.19
N GLY A 74 -4.24 2.66 7.39
CA GLY A 74 -4.16 1.29 7.91
C GLY A 74 -4.90 0.29 7.02
N LYS A 75 -6.17 0.57 6.69
CA LYS A 75 -6.96 -0.29 5.80
C LYS A 75 -6.31 -0.44 4.43
N GLY A 76 -5.83 0.66 3.86
CA GLY A 76 -5.21 0.63 2.54
C GLY A 76 -3.91 -0.15 2.49
N MET A 77 -3.05 -0.03 3.52
CA MET A 77 -1.80 -0.80 3.58
C MET A 77 -2.04 -2.28 3.78
N TYR A 78 -2.94 -2.66 4.68
CA TYR A 78 -3.37 -4.05 4.82
C TYR A 78 -3.86 -4.62 3.48
N LYS A 79 -4.80 -3.93 2.83
CA LYS A 79 -5.35 -4.38 1.54
C LYS A 79 -4.31 -4.47 0.44
N HIS A 80 -3.33 -3.57 0.43
CA HIS A 80 -2.26 -3.56 -0.58
C HIS A 80 -1.33 -4.75 -0.44
N ILE A 81 -0.91 -5.04 0.79
CA ILE A 81 -0.10 -6.22 1.08
C ILE A 81 -0.88 -7.49 0.77
N ASP A 82 -2.12 -7.61 1.24
CA ASP A 82 -3.00 -8.76 0.96
C ASP A 82 -3.21 -8.98 -0.55
N HIS A 83 -3.43 -7.91 -1.30
CA HIS A 83 -3.53 -7.99 -2.76
C HIS A 83 -2.29 -8.62 -3.40
N HIS A 84 -1.09 -8.19 -2.99
CA HIS A 84 0.15 -8.73 -3.53
C HIS A 84 0.40 -10.18 -3.08
N PHE A 85 0.13 -10.53 -1.83
CA PHE A 85 0.26 -11.92 -1.36
C PHE A 85 -0.65 -12.85 -2.17
N ARG A 86 -1.93 -12.49 -2.34
CA ARG A 86 -2.85 -13.23 -3.20
C ARG A 86 -2.44 -13.25 -4.67
N GLN A 87 -1.83 -12.19 -5.19
CA GLN A 87 -1.32 -12.14 -6.57
C GLN A 87 -0.18 -13.15 -6.78
N PHE A 88 0.70 -13.31 -5.79
CA PHE A 88 1.84 -14.23 -5.83
C PHE A 88 1.51 -15.64 -5.30
N GLY A 89 0.29 -15.88 -4.82
CA GLY A 89 -0.14 -17.17 -4.30
C GLY A 89 0.47 -17.53 -2.94
N ILE A 90 0.76 -16.53 -2.12
CA ILE A 90 1.24 -16.64 -0.74
C ILE A 90 0.03 -16.65 0.21
#